data_AF-A0A1Y4W190-F1
#
_entry.id   AF-A0A1Y4W190-F1
#
_cell.length_a   1.000
_cell.length_b   1.000
_cell.length_c   1.000
_cell.angle_alpha   90.00
_cell.angle_beta   90.00
_cell.angle_gamma   90.00
#
_symmetry.space_group_name_H-M   'P 1'
#
loop_
_entity.id
_entity.type
_entity.pdbx_description
1 polymer ?
#
loop_
_entity_poly.entity_id
_entity_poly.type
_entity_poly.pdbx_seq_one_letter_code
_entity_poly.pdbx_strand_id
1 'polypeptide(L)'
;MNKKWTAWILSGAMICAMSAQALAAEPAIQPMPPVSEQSEAEPLPHSVLYYGKVTAINRNEAGEMTSLELESERYGAYRMNLSADTVWIDSGERTASDPATLKEGEGIYVFHSPLSTHSLPPQSQAYAVVRNIPQDAGCAMYQVAESVSQREDGSVAILTDNGGLIITAGEETGLSAYDGETAVTLDDIQEGTVFMVWYNVVLESYPGQTYANHIMILPNEDASQEEEEQPEQVEQPQEGSQLTMELDGKVPNMVGRYENGTAMVPVAAVAKDLGFQVTYQPETDQGTLVTVESDTFAVHLYIDKGLVYGVTKIEGAVGMTGPQDYGKAPYIVAPGTTWAPAEIFQMLGKTVTLEGTNLVVE
;
A
#
# COMPACT_ATOMS: atom_id res chain seq x y z
N MET A 1 -17.02 -44.74 -55.09
CA MET A 1 -18.28 -45.11 -54.42
C MET A 1 -18.03 -46.37 -53.59
N ASN A 2 -18.22 -46.26 -52.27
CA ASN A 2 -18.36 -47.32 -51.26
C ASN A 2 -17.14 -48.16 -50.80
N LYS A 3 -16.82 -47.94 -49.51
CA LYS A 3 -16.45 -48.90 -48.43
C LYS A 3 -15.27 -49.85 -48.69
N LYS A 4 -14.35 -49.99 -47.73
CA LYS A 4 -14.51 -50.90 -46.58
C LYS A 4 -13.54 -50.60 -45.44
N TRP A 5 -14.09 -50.66 -44.22
CA TRP A 5 -13.37 -50.92 -42.97
C TRP A 5 -12.70 -52.30 -42.99
N THR A 6 -11.53 -52.41 -42.38
CA THR A 6 -11.09 -53.63 -41.68
C THR A 6 -10.01 -53.27 -40.66
N ALA A 7 -10.38 -53.35 -39.38
CA ALA A 7 -9.47 -53.43 -38.25
C ALA A 7 -8.96 -54.88 -38.12
N TRP A 8 -7.67 -55.08 -37.86
CA TRP A 8 -7.13 -56.34 -37.36
C TRP A 8 -6.10 -56.07 -36.26
N ILE A 9 -6.38 -56.67 -35.10
CA ILE A 9 -5.55 -56.82 -33.91
C ILE A 9 -4.60 -58.01 -34.13
N LEU A 10 -3.35 -57.92 -33.64
CA LEU A 10 -2.58 -59.02 -33.01
C LEU A 10 -1.21 -58.45 -32.57
N SER A 11 -0.97 -58.28 -31.27
CA SER A 11 -0.38 -59.25 -30.33
C SER A 11 1.08 -59.61 -30.59
N GLY A 12 1.95 -59.22 -29.63
CA GLY A 12 2.81 -60.18 -28.96
C GLY A 12 4.28 -60.30 -29.39
N ALA A 13 5.14 -59.76 -28.52
CA ALA A 13 6.48 -60.23 -28.13
C ALA A 13 7.64 -60.20 -29.15
N MET A 14 8.75 -59.54 -28.79
CA MET A 14 10.01 -60.23 -28.48
C MET A 14 11.02 -59.29 -27.82
N ILE A 15 11.62 -59.79 -26.75
CA ILE A 15 12.69 -59.19 -25.94
C ILE A 15 14.01 -59.27 -26.71
N CYS A 16 14.74 -58.16 -26.79
CA CYS A 16 16.19 -58.14 -26.94
C CYS A 16 16.77 -57.09 -26.00
N ALA A 17 17.27 -57.56 -24.86
CA ALA A 17 18.12 -56.79 -23.98
C ALA A 17 19.46 -56.54 -24.67
N MET A 18 19.79 -55.28 -24.94
CA MET A 18 21.17 -54.85 -25.13
C MET A 18 21.53 -53.89 -24.00
N SER A 19 22.41 -54.37 -23.15
CA SER A 19 23.15 -53.61 -22.15
C SER A 19 23.94 -52.50 -22.82
N ALA A 20 23.50 -51.25 -22.69
CA ALA A 20 24.33 -50.08 -22.89
C ALA A 20 24.91 -49.65 -21.54
N GLN A 21 26.23 -49.54 -21.49
CA GLN A 21 27.02 -49.15 -20.33
C GLN A 21 26.66 -47.72 -19.93
N ALA A 22 26.55 -47.49 -18.63
CA ALA A 22 26.32 -46.18 -18.04
C ALA A 22 27.52 -45.26 -18.30
N LEU A 23 27.30 -44.19 -19.05
CA LEU A 23 28.01 -42.93 -18.85
C LEU A 23 27.05 -42.03 -18.07
N ALA A 24 27.44 -41.67 -16.85
CA ALA A 24 26.75 -40.68 -16.06
C ALA A 24 26.89 -39.32 -16.78
N ALA A 25 25.85 -38.93 -17.50
CA ALA A 25 25.64 -37.52 -17.82
C ALA A 25 25.18 -36.85 -16.52
N GLU A 26 25.90 -35.82 -16.08
CA GLU A 26 25.37 -34.87 -15.10
C GLU A 26 23.98 -34.44 -15.57
N PRO A 27 22.95 -34.43 -14.70
CA PRO A 27 21.67 -33.89 -15.07
C PRO A 27 21.90 -32.42 -15.44
N ALA A 28 21.69 -32.09 -16.71
CA ALA A 28 21.58 -30.72 -17.15
C ALA A 28 20.54 -30.05 -16.24
N ILE A 29 20.98 -29.05 -15.49
CA ILE A 29 20.10 -28.13 -14.78
C ILE A 29 19.21 -27.55 -15.87
N GLN A 30 17.95 -28.01 -15.93
CA GLN A 30 16.98 -27.38 -16.79
C GLN A 30 16.83 -25.95 -16.26
N PRO A 31 16.96 -24.92 -17.11
CA PRO A 31 16.66 -23.57 -16.67
C PRO A 31 15.25 -23.58 -16.12
N MET A 32 15.10 -23.19 -14.85
CA MET A 32 13.80 -22.93 -14.28
C MET A 32 13.09 -21.93 -15.21
N PRO A 33 11.80 -22.12 -15.52
CA PRO A 33 11.05 -21.07 -16.19
C PRO A 33 11.22 -19.77 -15.39
N PRO A 34 11.32 -18.60 -16.04
CA PRO A 34 11.36 -17.34 -15.32
C PRO A 34 10.15 -17.31 -14.39
N VAL A 35 10.39 -17.12 -13.10
CA VAL A 35 9.33 -16.72 -12.17
C VAL A 35 8.84 -15.39 -12.72
N SER A 36 7.65 -15.38 -13.30
CA SER A 36 6.91 -14.13 -13.50
C SER A 36 6.57 -13.62 -12.11
N GLU A 37 7.47 -12.83 -11.52
CA GLU A 37 7.12 -11.94 -10.41
C GLU A 37 6.46 -10.70 -11.02
N GLN A 38 5.24 -10.88 -11.52
CA GLN A 38 4.26 -9.81 -11.51
C GLN A 38 3.42 -10.05 -10.25
N SER A 39 3.95 -9.64 -9.09
CA SER A 39 3.07 -9.34 -7.97
C SER A 39 2.51 -7.95 -8.26
N GLU A 40 1.29 -7.88 -8.78
CA GLU A 40 0.49 -6.67 -8.60
C GLU A 40 0.43 -6.42 -7.09
N ALA A 41 0.75 -5.20 -6.66
CA ALA A 41 0.61 -4.84 -5.26
C ALA A 41 -0.89 -4.93 -4.90
N GLU A 42 -1.24 -5.80 -3.95
CA GLU A 42 -2.61 -5.91 -3.46
C GLU A 42 -3.09 -4.53 -2.97
N PRO A 43 -4.29 -4.08 -3.36
CA PRO A 43 -4.80 -2.80 -2.90
C PRO A 43 -4.90 -2.79 -1.37
N LEU A 44 -4.52 -1.66 -0.76
CA LEU A 44 -4.66 -1.48 0.68
C LEU A 44 -6.14 -1.56 1.07
N PRO A 45 -6.47 -2.11 2.26
CA PRO A 45 -7.85 -2.08 2.74
C PRO A 45 -8.26 -0.64 3.07
N HIS A 46 -9.55 -0.32 2.89
CA HIS A 46 -10.10 1.00 3.24
C HIS A 46 -9.90 1.37 4.71
N SER A 47 -9.85 0.38 5.61
CA SER A 47 -9.50 0.59 7.01
C SER A 47 -8.91 -0.66 7.65
N VAL A 48 -8.20 -0.47 8.76
CA VAL A 48 -7.71 -1.55 9.62
C VAL A 48 -8.38 -1.45 10.98
N LEU A 49 -8.86 -2.58 11.50
CA LEU A 49 -9.45 -2.65 12.83
C LEU A 49 -8.38 -2.89 13.89
N TYR A 50 -8.30 -1.97 14.86
CA TYR A 50 -7.57 -2.14 16.10
C TYR A 50 -8.55 -2.26 17.28
N TYR A 51 -8.28 -3.14 18.24
CA TYR A 51 -9.00 -3.17 19.51
C TYR A 51 -8.03 -3.10 20.70
N GLY A 52 -8.36 -2.27 21.68
CA GLY A 52 -7.53 -2.06 22.87
C GLY A 52 -8.22 -1.21 23.93
N LYS A 53 -7.49 -0.95 25.03
CA LYS A 53 -7.93 -0.05 26.09
C LYS A 53 -7.31 1.31 25.93
N VAL A 54 -8.08 2.35 26.20
CA VAL A 54 -7.57 3.74 26.26
C VAL A 54 -6.66 3.89 27.47
N THR A 55 -5.39 4.23 27.26
CA THR A 55 -4.42 4.46 28.34
C THR A 55 -4.18 5.95 28.60
N ALA A 56 -4.36 6.80 27.59
CA ALA A 56 -4.35 8.25 27.75
C ALA A 56 -5.21 8.93 26.68
N ILE A 57 -5.79 10.08 27.05
CA ILE A 57 -6.56 10.96 26.16
C ILE A 57 -5.82 12.29 26.03
N ASN A 58 -5.21 12.53 24.87
CA ASN A 58 -4.47 13.76 24.63
C ASN A 58 -5.38 14.85 24.09
N ARG A 59 -5.18 16.08 24.59
CA ARG A 59 -5.94 17.27 24.18
C ARG A 59 -5.01 18.42 23.80
N ASN A 60 -5.44 19.27 22.89
CA ASN A 60 -4.75 20.53 22.59
C ASN A 60 -5.06 21.61 23.65
N GLU A 61 -4.47 22.80 23.48
CA GLU A 61 -4.69 23.94 24.38
C GLU A 61 -6.16 24.42 24.42
N ALA A 62 -6.93 24.18 23.35
CA ALA A 62 -8.35 24.47 23.28
C ALA A 62 -9.23 23.41 24.00
N GLY A 63 -8.62 22.31 24.47
CA GLY A 63 -9.31 21.22 25.15
C GLY A 63 -9.90 20.16 24.22
N GLU A 64 -9.70 20.29 22.91
CA GLU A 64 -10.16 19.33 21.90
C GLU A 64 -9.29 18.08 21.95
N MET A 65 -9.90 16.90 21.82
CA MET A 65 -9.15 15.64 21.76
C MET A 65 -8.43 15.54 20.42
N THR A 66 -7.13 15.30 20.47
CA THR A 66 -6.28 15.20 19.27
C THR A 66 -5.75 13.80 19.03
N SER A 67 -5.65 12.97 20.08
CA SER A 67 -5.23 11.59 19.94
C SER A 67 -5.57 10.74 21.16
N LEU A 68 -5.63 9.43 20.93
CA LEU A 68 -5.80 8.41 21.96
C LEU A 68 -4.54 7.53 21.99
N GLU A 69 -3.98 7.33 23.17
CA GLU A 69 -3.00 6.25 23.39
C GLU A 69 -3.77 4.99 23.76
N LEU A 70 -3.52 3.89 23.04
CA LEU A 70 -4.20 2.62 23.20
C LEU A 70 -3.21 1.51 23.50
N GLU A 71 -3.63 0.53 24.29
CA GLU A 71 -2.86 -0.67 24.58
C GLU A 71 -3.71 -1.92 24.33
N SER A 72 -3.11 -2.91 23.67
CA SER A 72 -3.73 -4.20 23.39
C SER A 72 -2.74 -5.32 23.66
N GLU A 73 -3.19 -6.37 24.34
CA GLU A 73 -2.35 -7.57 24.55
C GLU A 73 -1.95 -8.24 23.23
N ARG A 74 -2.81 -8.13 22.20
CA ARG A 74 -2.58 -8.76 20.89
C ARG A 74 -1.77 -7.87 19.95
N TYR A 75 -2.06 -6.56 19.94
CA TYR A 75 -1.52 -5.64 18.93
C TYR A 75 -0.46 -4.66 19.48
N GLY A 76 -0.24 -4.65 20.80
CA GLY A 76 0.67 -3.71 21.45
C GLY A 76 0.11 -2.30 21.57
N ALA A 77 0.98 -1.36 21.96
CA ALA A 77 0.67 0.06 22.07
C ALA A 77 0.48 0.71 20.70
N TYR A 78 -0.49 1.61 20.59
CA TYR A 78 -0.81 2.33 19.36
C TYR A 78 -1.31 3.73 19.68
N ARG A 79 -0.92 4.73 18.89
CA ARG A 79 -1.47 6.08 18.99
C ARG A 79 -2.41 6.37 17.84
N MET A 80 -3.67 6.67 18.16
CA MET A 80 -4.67 7.02 17.16
C MET A 80 -4.84 8.54 17.13
N ASN A 81 -4.50 9.17 16.00
CA ASN A 81 -4.74 10.59 15.78
C ASN A 81 -6.21 10.81 15.41
N LEU A 82 -6.81 11.86 15.97
CA LEU A 82 -8.21 12.22 15.77
C LEU A 82 -8.27 13.48 14.91
N SER A 83 -9.23 13.53 13.98
CA SER A 83 -9.59 14.75 13.22
C SER A 83 -11.04 15.15 13.51
N ALA A 84 -11.50 16.22 12.87
CA ALA A 84 -12.92 16.61 12.89
C ALA A 84 -13.82 15.54 12.25
N ASP A 85 -13.26 14.74 11.35
CA ASP A 85 -13.97 13.71 10.57
C ASP A 85 -14.00 12.36 11.28
N THR A 86 -13.26 12.21 12.39
CA THR A 86 -13.33 10.98 13.18
C THR A 86 -14.73 10.83 13.77
N VAL A 87 -15.46 9.81 13.31
CA VAL A 87 -16.81 9.50 13.80
C VAL A 87 -16.74 8.65 15.08
N TRP A 88 -17.74 8.82 15.94
CA TRP A 88 -17.84 8.17 17.24
C TRP A 88 -19.13 7.38 17.30
N ILE A 89 -19.02 6.06 17.49
CA ILE A 89 -20.14 5.15 17.34
C ILE A 89 -20.45 4.48 18.68
N ASP A 90 -21.71 4.54 19.10
CA ASP A 90 -22.24 3.67 20.13
C ASP A 90 -22.73 2.38 19.45
N SER A 91 -21.94 1.32 19.57
CA SER A 91 -22.26 0.04 18.93
C SER A 91 -23.49 -0.64 19.53
N GLY A 92 -23.82 -0.36 20.79
CA GLY A 92 -24.93 -0.98 21.50
C GLY A 92 -26.27 -0.37 21.10
N GLU A 93 -26.32 0.96 21.08
CA GLU A 93 -27.53 1.72 20.73
C GLU A 93 -27.67 1.98 19.22
N ARG A 94 -26.60 1.76 18.44
CA ARG A 94 -26.52 2.04 16.99
C ARG A 94 -26.74 3.53 16.68
N THR A 95 -26.10 4.38 17.46
CA THR A 95 -26.17 5.84 17.33
C THR A 95 -24.77 6.47 17.37
N ALA A 96 -24.67 7.77 17.09
CA ALA A 96 -23.47 8.52 17.44
C ALA A 96 -23.20 8.48 18.96
N SER A 97 -21.93 8.43 19.34
CA SER A 97 -21.46 8.47 20.71
C SER A 97 -20.85 9.83 21.02
N ASP A 98 -21.13 10.39 22.20
CA ASP A 98 -20.49 11.64 22.63
C ASP A 98 -19.04 11.36 23.06
N PRO A 99 -18.02 11.88 22.33
CA PRO A 99 -16.62 11.65 22.65
C PRO A 99 -16.23 12.23 24.02
N ALA A 100 -16.91 13.27 24.52
CA ALA A 100 -16.62 13.87 25.82
C ALA A 100 -16.87 12.90 27.00
N THR A 101 -17.63 11.83 26.76
CA THR A 101 -17.91 10.79 27.76
C THR A 101 -16.86 9.68 27.81
N LEU A 102 -15.87 9.68 26.92
CA LEU A 102 -14.77 8.69 26.89
C LEU A 102 -13.93 8.77 28.16
N LYS A 103 -13.55 7.61 28.69
CA LYS A 103 -12.70 7.50 29.89
C LYS A 103 -11.47 6.64 29.63
N GLU A 104 -10.37 6.98 30.29
CA GLU A 104 -9.22 6.08 30.39
C GLU A 104 -9.63 4.75 31.02
N GLY A 105 -9.08 3.67 30.50
CA GLY A 105 -9.41 2.29 30.83
C GLY A 105 -10.57 1.70 30.03
N GLU A 106 -11.34 2.50 29.28
CA GLU A 106 -12.41 2.03 28.42
C GLU A 106 -11.86 1.18 27.26
N GLY A 107 -12.50 0.05 26.97
CA GLY A 107 -12.18 -0.78 25.82
C GLY A 107 -12.93 -0.31 24.59
N ILE A 108 -12.20 -0.02 23.51
CA ILE A 108 -12.75 0.52 22.27
C ILE A 108 -12.22 -0.24 21.06
N TYR A 109 -12.98 -0.16 19.97
CA TYR A 109 -12.52 -0.53 18.64
C TYR A 109 -12.24 0.74 17.86
N VAL A 110 -11.19 0.74 17.06
CA VAL A 110 -10.83 1.86 16.18
C VAL A 110 -10.62 1.32 14.78
N PHE A 111 -11.40 1.81 13.83
CA PHE A 111 -11.11 1.66 12.41
C PHE A 111 -10.22 2.83 12.01
N HIS A 112 -8.99 2.52 11.58
CA HIS A 112 -7.96 3.51 11.28
C HIS A 112 -7.37 3.30 9.89
N SER A 113 -6.62 4.28 9.40
CA SER A 113 -5.94 4.20 8.11
C SER A 113 -5.01 2.98 8.04
N PRO A 114 -4.95 2.26 6.91
CA PRO A 114 -3.92 1.24 6.69
C PRO A 114 -2.49 1.81 6.75
N LEU A 115 -2.35 3.13 6.57
CA LEU A 115 -1.08 3.83 6.68
C LEU A 115 -0.77 4.14 8.14
N SER A 116 0.48 3.88 8.54
CA SER A 116 0.96 4.15 9.90
C SER A 116 2.42 4.60 9.91
N THR A 117 2.79 5.37 10.93
CA THR A 117 4.17 5.81 11.13
C THR A 117 5.05 4.67 11.62
N HIS A 118 6.33 4.70 11.24
CA HIS A 118 7.36 3.80 11.78
C HIS A 118 7.88 4.19 13.19
N SER A 119 7.09 4.92 13.98
CA SER A 119 7.47 5.31 15.35
C SER A 119 7.13 4.23 16.38
N LEU A 120 7.56 4.45 17.64
CA LEU A 120 7.19 3.62 18.78
C LEU A 120 6.53 4.50 19.87
N PRO A 121 5.21 4.35 20.13
CA PRO A 121 4.28 3.48 19.42
C PRO A 121 4.04 3.94 17.96
N PRO A 122 3.58 3.03 17.07
CA PRO A 122 3.08 3.40 15.75
C PRO A 122 1.87 4.33 15.87
N GLN A 123 1.69 5.20 14.89
CA GLN A 123 0.60 6.18 14.87
C GLN A 123 -0.17 6.10 13.56
N SER A 124 -1.49 6.27 13.61
CA SER A 124 -2.37 6.28 12.43
C SER A 124 -3.58 7.19 12.66
N GLN A 125 -4.21 7.63 11.57
CA GLN A 125 -5.44 8.41 11.60
C GLN A 125 -6.64 7.52 11.91
N ALA A 126 -7.44 7.87 12.91
CA ALA A 126 -8.69 7.19 13.21
C ALA A 126 -9.83 7.71 12.33
N TYR A 127 -10.51 6.79 11.64
CA TYR A 127 -11.74 7.08 10.90
C TYR A 127 -12.96 6.94 11.80
N ALA A 128 -13.06 5.83 12.55
CA ALA A 128 -14.16 5.59 13.47
C ALA A 128 -13.69 5.03 14.80
N VAL A 129 -14.20 5.60 15.90
CA VAL A 129 -14.05 5.08 17.26
C VAL A 129 -15.37 4.46 17.70
N VAL A 130 -15.36 3.15 17.93
CA VAL A 130 -16.54 2.36 18.29
C VAL A 130 -16.48 1.97 19.76
N ARG A 131 -17.54 2.34 20.49
CA ARG A 131 -17.69 2.22 21.94
C ARG A 131 -18.92 1.38 22.28
N ASN A 132 -19.08 1.07 23.57
CA ASN A 132 -20.23 0.34 24.12
C ASN A 132 -20.52 -0.96 23.34
N ILE A 133 -19.48 -1.75 23.10
CA ILE A 133 -19.54 -2.96 22.28
C ILE A 133 -20.22 -4.07 23.07
N PRO A 134 -21.41 -4.54 22.64
CA PRO A 134 -22.12 -5.63 23.32
C PRO A 134 -21.36 -6.95 23.16
N GLN A 135 -21.34 -7.79 24.22
CA GLN A 135 -20.67 -9.10 24.18
C GLN A 135 -21.38 -10.12 23.29
N ASP A 136 -22.71 -10.00 23.14
CA ASP A 136 -23.57 -11.03 22.54
C ASP A 136 -24.23 -10.58 21.21
N ALA A 137 -23.83 -9.45 20.64
CA ALA A 137 -24.36 -8.94 19.37
C ALA A 137 -23.24 -8.51 18.43
N GLY A 138 -23.53 -8.45 17.13
CA GLY A 138 -22.59 -7.92 16.14
C GLY A 138 -22.15 -6.50 16.52
N CYS A 139 -20.87 -6.22 16.41
CA CYS A 139 -20.33 -4.87 16.57
C CYS A 139 -20.46 -4.09 15.27
N ALA A 140 -20.48 -2.76 15.38
CA ALA A 140 -20.45 -1.88 14.22
C ALA A 140 -19.14 -2.09 13.44
N MET A 141 -19.24 -2.29 12.13
CA MET A 141 -18.10 -2.42 11.21
C MET A 141 -18.07 -1.26 10.24
N TYR A 142 -16.93 -0.57 10.13
CA TYR A 142 -16.73 0.49 9.15
C TYR A 142 -16.53 -0.10 7.76
N GLN A 143 -17.25 0.41 6.76
CA GLN A 143 -17.16 -0.04 5.37
C GLN A 143 -17.30 1.13 4.39
N VAL A 144 -16.74 0.92 3.20
CA VAL A 144 -16.88 1.81 2.04
C VAL A 144 -17.56 1.01 0.93
N ALA A 145 -18.61 1.58 0.33
CA ALA A 145 -19.30 0.96 -0.79
C ALA A 145 -18.47 1.10 -2.08
N GLU A 146 -17.90 -0.01 -2.57
CA GLU A 146 -17.12 -0.03 -3.82
C GLU A 146 -18.00 -0.18 -5.05
N SER A 147 -19.14 -0.86 -4.90
CA SER A 147 -20.19 -0.85 -5.91
C SER A 147 -21.52 -1.19 -5.25
N VAL A 148 -22.60 -0.64 -5.81
CA VAL A 148 -23.97 -0.89 -5.33
C VAL A 148 -24.82 -1.39 -6.48
N SER A 149 -25.43 -2.56 -6.30
CA SER A 149 -26.31 -3.19 -7.28
C SER A 149 -27.73 -3.31 -6.74
N GLN A 150 -28.67 -2.66 -7.40
CA GLN A 150 -30.10 -2.78 -7.13
C GLN A 150 -30.64 -4.13 -7.62
N ARG A 151 -31.51 -4.77 -6.82
CA ARG A 151 -32.17 -6.04 -7.17
C ARG A 151 -33.65 -5.84 -7.47
N GLU A 152 -34.24 -6.80 -8.18
CA GLU A 152 -35.66 -6.76 -8.57
C GLU A 152 -36.63 -6.74 -7.38
N ASP A 153 -36.19 -7.23 -6.21
CA ASP A 153 -36.97 -7.24 -4.97
C ASP A 153 -36.85 -5.94 -4.15
N GLY A 154 -36.14 -4.93 -4.66
CA GLY A 154 -35.91 -3.65 -3.99
C GLY A 154 -34.80 -3.68 -2.94
N SER A 155 -34.09 -4.80 -2.76
CA SER A 155 -32.88 -4.85 -1.95
C SER A 155 -31.65 -4.35 -2.73
N VAL A 156 -30.64 -3.89 -2.00
CA VAL A 156 -29.33 -3.52 -2.54
C VAL A 156 -28.29 -4.56 -2.15
N ALA A 157 -27.36 -4.82 -3.07
CA ALA A 157 -26.13 -5.56 -2.83
C ALA A 157 -24.95 -4.59 -2.89
N ILE A 158 -24.20 -4.48 -1.81
CA ILE A 158 -23.07 -3.56 -1.66
C ILE A 158 -21.79 -4.37 -1.63
N LEU A 159 -20.89 -4.18 -2.61
CA LEU A 159 -19.55 -4.75 -2.60
C LEU A 159 -18.62 -3.87 -1.76
N THR A 160 -17.77 -4.49 -0.95
CA THR A 160 -16.81 -3.81 -0.07
C THR A 160 -15.62 -4.74 0.23
N ASP A 161 -14.65 -4.25 1.01
CA ASP A 161 -13.47 -4.98 1.46
C ASP A 161 -12.60 -5.49 0.30
N ASN A 162 -12.29 -4.59 -0.64
CA ASN A 162 -11.57 -4.85 -1.89
C ASN A 162 -12.17 -6.00 -2.70
N GLY A 163 -13.50 -6.00 -2.85
CA GLY A 163 -14.26 -7.08 -3.48
C GLY A 163 -14.42 -8.34 -2.62
N GLY A 164 -13.99 -8.31 -1.36
CA GLY A 164 -13.99 -9.46 -0.45
C GLY A 164 -15.34 -9.76 0.19
N LEU A 165 -16.25 -8.80 0.27
CA LEU A 165 -17.54 -8.94 0.96
C LEU A 165 -18.69 -8.30 0.18
N ILE A 166 -19.82 -9.01 0.09
CA ILE A 166 -21.10 -8.48 -0.36
C ILE A 166 -22.05 -8.37 0.83
N ILE A 167 -22.51 -7.15 1.11
CA ILE A 167 -23.52 -6.86 2.13
C ILE A 167 -24.86 -6.66 1.42
N THR A 168 -25.86 -7.46 1.79
CA THR A 168 -27.24 -7.26 1.33
C THR A 168 -28.02 -6.44 2.35
N ALA A 169 -28.70 -5.39 1.89
CA ALA A 169 -29.64 -4.60 2.69
C ALA A 169 -31.00 -4.55 2.00
N GLY A 170 -32.09 -4.71 2.76
CA GLY A 170 -33.46 -4.76 2.25
C GLY A 170 -34.46 -4.12 3.21
N GLU A 171 -35.75 -4.45 3.06
CA GLU A 171 -36.84 -3.85 3.86
C GLU A 171 -36.68 -4.01 5.38
N GLU A 172 -36.07 -5.12 5.82
CA GLU A 172 -35.83 -5.43 7.24
C GLU A 172 -34.53 -4.82 7.80
N THR A 173 -33.72 -4.15 6.95
CA THR A 173 -32.48 -3.51 7.38
C THR A 173 -32.80 -2.16 8.01
N GLY A 174 -32.43 -1.97 9.28
CA GLY A 174 -32.52 -0.66 9.92
C GLY A 174 -31.59 0.34 9.24
N LEU A 175 -32.06 1.57 9.01
CA LEU A 175 -31.27 2.63 8.40
C LEU A 175 -31.27 3.88 9.29
N SER A 176 -30.12 4.53 9.39
CA SER A 176 -29.98 5.82 10.08
C SER A 176 -28.86 6.65 9.46
N ALA A 177 -28.95 7.97 9.52
CA ALA A 177 -27.79 8.83 9.35
C ALA A 177 -27.00 8.94 10.65
N TYR A 178 -25.72 9.27 10.57
CA TYR A 178 -24.85 9.48 11.73
C TYR A 178 -25.33 10.61 12.65
N ASP A 179 -25.90 11.68 12.09
CA ASP A 179 -26.46 12.79 12.86
C ASP A 179 -27.71 12.39 13.67
N GLY A 180 -28.32 11.24 13.35
CA GLY A 180 -29.54 10.73 13.98
C GLY A 180 -30.83 11.49 13.61
N GLU A 181 -30.75 12.49 12.73
CA GLU A 181 -31.86 13.37 12.36
C GLU A 181 -32.22 13.23 10.87
N THR A 182 -31.22 13.01 10.01
CA THR A 182 -31.41 12.88 8.58
C THR A 182 -32.08 11.56 8.24
N ALA A 183 -33.23 11.64 7.57
CA ALA A 183 -33.91 10.47 7.05
C ALA A 183 -33.14 9.91 5.86
N VAL A 184 -32.88 8.61 5.88
CA VAL A 184 -32.11 7.89 4.85
C VAL A 184 -32.87 6.68 4.34
N THR A 185 -32.56 6.28 3.12
CA THR A 185 -33.14 5.18 2.37
C THR A 185 -32.03 4.35 1.72
N LEU A 186 -32.37 3.18 1.16
CA LEU A 186 -31.37 2.37 0.44
C LEU A 186 -30.82 3.07 -0.80
N ASP A 187 -31.57 4.02 -1.38
CA ASP A 187 -31.12 4.82 -2.53
C ASP A 187 -30.04 5.83 -2.15
N ASP A 188 -29.87 6.15 -0.86
CA ASP A 188 -28.79 7.02 -0.39
C ASP A 188 -27.45 6.26 -0.27
N ILE A 189 -27.45 4.94 -0.42
CA ILE A 189 -26.23 4.12 -0.46
C ILE A 189 -25.78 4.00 -1.92
N GLN A 190 -24.74 4.77 -2.26
CA GLN A 190 -24.11 4.80 -3.58
C GLN A 190 -22.65 4.35 -3.49
N GLU A 191 -22.00 4.15 -4.63
CA GLU A 191 -20.55 3.98 -4.70
C GLU A 191 -19.84 5.15 -4.00
N GLY A 192 -18.77 4.86 -3.26
CA GLY A 192 -18.07 5.79 -2.38
C GLY A 192 -18.77 6.07 -1.04
N THR A 193 -20.00 5.59 -0.82
CA THR A 193 -20.69 5.82 0.46
C THR A 193 -19.96 5.14 1.60
N VAL A 194 -19.65 5.91 2.64
CA VAL A 194 -19.04 5.42 3.87
C VAL A 194 -20.13 5.14 4.91
N PHE A 195 -20.09 3.97 5.54
CA PHE A 195 -21.12 3.57 6.49
C PHE A 195 -20.60 2.64 7.58
N MET A 196 -21.30 2.61 8.71
CA MET A 196 -21.18 1.55 9.71
C MET A 196 -22.26 0.51 9.46
N VAL A 197 -21.91 -0.78 9.54
CA VAL A 197 -22.85 -1.89 9.38
C VAL A 197 -22.81 -2.83 10.57
N TRP A 198 -23.99 -3.34 10.94
CA TRP A 198 -24.15 -4.42 11.91
C TRP A 198 -24.66 -5.65 11.18
N TYR A 199 -23.95 -6.75 11.31
CA TYR A 199 -24.39 -8.06 10.83
C TYR A 199 -23.93 -9.16 11.80
N ASN A 200 -24.61 -10.30 11.76
CA ASN A 200 -24.32 -11.40 12.70
C ASN A 200 -23.40 -12.48 12.11
N VAL A 201 -23.57 -12.81 10.83
CA VAL A 201 -22.90 -13.97 10.20
C VAL A 201 -22.46 -13.59 8.79
N VAL A 202 -21.24 -13.98 8.43
CA VAL A 202 -20.75 -13.98 7.04
C VAL A 202 -20.78 -15.42 6.54
N LEU A 203 -21.43 -15.63 5.39
CA LEU A 203 -21.50 -16.92 4.71
C LEU A 203 -20.16 -17.24 4.05
N GLU A 204 -19.78 -18.52 4.09
CA GLU A 204 -18.54 -19.04 3.51
C GLU A 204 -18.64 -19.11 1.97
N SER A 205 -18.38 -17.98 1.30
CA SER A 205 -18.24 -17.85 -0.15
C SER A 205 -17.15 -16.84 -0.49
N TYR A 206 -16.78 -16.73 -1.78
CA TYR A 206 -15.94 -15.63 -2.27
C TYR A 206 -16.64 -14.92 -3.45
N PRO A 207 -16.98 -13.62 -3.34
CA PRO A 207 -16.90 -12.80 -2.12
C PRO A 207 -17.70 -13.41 -0.95
N GLY A 208 -17.32 -13.12 0.28
CA GLY A 208 -18.12 -13.43 1.46
C GLY A 208 -19.49 -12.75 1.34
N GLN A 209 -20.52 -13.30 1.95
CA GLN A 209 -21.87 -12.72 1.86
C GLN A 209 -22.51 -12.54 3.22
N THR A 210 -23.16 -11.42 3.45
CA THR A 210 -23.90 -11.17 4.69
C THR A 210 -25.17 -10.35 4.46
N TYR A 211 -26.04 -10.32 5.47
CA TYR A 211 -27.23 -9.49 5.52
C TYR A 211 -27.07 -8.45 6.63
N ALA A 212 -27.28 -7.18 6.28
CA ALA A 212 -27.21 -6.09 7.23
C ALA A 212 -28.45 -6.09 8.14
N ASN A 213 -28.21 -6.12 9.44
CA ASN A 213 -29.22 -5.85 10.47
C ASN A 213 -29.48 -4.34 10.61
N HIS A 214 -28.44 -3.53 10.45
CA HIS A 214 -28.52 -2.08 10.49
C HIS A 214 -27.38 -1.46 9.67
N ILE A 215 -27.66 -0.35 8.98
CA ILE A 215 -26.67 0.49 8.32
C ILE A 215 -26.83 1.92 8.85
N MET A 216 -25.71 2.50 9.27
CA MET A 216 -25.62 3.92 9.59
C MET A 216 -24.75 4.60 8.53
N ILE A 217 -25.35 5.48 7.74
CA ILE A 217 -24.63 6.28 6.75
C ILE A 217 -23.82 7.36 7.50
N LEU A 218 -22.52 7.40 7.25
CA LEU A 218 -21.62 8.36 7.87
C LEU A 218 -21.59 9.67 7.07
N PRO A 219 -21.24 10.81 7.71
CA PRO A 219 -21.04 12.04 6.97
C PRO A 219 -19.91 11.81 5.98
N ASN A 220 -20.13 12.14 4.72
CA ASN A 220 -19.08 12.31 3.75
C ASN A 220 -19.15 13.79 3.34
N GLU A 221 -18.09 14.56 3.58
CA GLU A 221 -17.97 15.84 2.88
C GLU A 221 -17.80 15.45 1.40
N ASP A 222 -18.77 15.79 0.56
CA ASP A 222 -18.74 15.60 -0.91
C ASP A 222 -18.89 14.18 -1.51
N ALA A 223 -20.11 13.63 -1.43
CA ALA A 223 -20.64 12.73 -2.48
C ALA A 223 -20.98 13.45 -3.81
N SER A 224 -20.51 14.69 -3.99
CA SER A 224 -20.52 15.42 -5.26
C SER A 224 -19.18 16.16 -5.41
N GLN A 225 -18.25 15.51 -6.10
CA GLN A 225 -16.83 15.88 -6.28
C GLN A 225 -15.86 15.43 -5.18
N GLU A 226 -15.90 14.16 -4.85
CA GLU A 226 -14.67 13.41 -4.58
C GLU A 226 -14.67 12.20 -5.54
N GLU A 227 -14.01 12.38 -6.70
CA GLU A 227 -13.31 11.23 -7.28
C GLU A 227 -12.31 10.81 -6.18
N GLU A 228 -12.63 9.72 -5.49
CA GLU A 228 -11.75 8.99 -4.57
C GLU A 228 -10.52 9.79 -4.10
N GLU A 229 -10.56 10.41 -2.92
CA GLU A 229 -9.33 10.66 -2.17
C GLU A 229 -8.79 9.31 -1.64
N GLN A 230 -8.39 8.43 -2.57
CA GLN A 230 -7.14 7.72 -2.42
C GLN A 230 -6.12 8.77 -1.96
N PRO A 231 -5.28 8.52 -0.94
CA PRO A 231 -4.25 9.49 -0.54
C PRO A 231 -3.59 9.92 -1.82
N GLU A 232 -3.73 11.20 -2.24
CA GLU A 232 -3.56 11.63 -3.63
C GLU A 232 -2.66 10.62 -4.31
N GLN A 233 -3.19 9.76 -5.19
CA GLN A 233 -2.30 9.08 -6.11
C GLN A 233 -1.66 10.25 -6.83
N VAL A 234 -0.52 10.69 -6.30
CA VAL A 234 0.29 11.73 -6.86
C VAL A 234 0.61 11.12 -8.19
N GLU A 235 -0.14 11.49 -9.24
CA GLU A 235 -0.26 10.69 -10.45
C GLU A 235 1.18 10.34 -10.82
N GLN A 236 1.55 9.07 -10.60
CA GLN A 236 2.94 8.71 -10.80
C GLN A 236 3.19 9.05 -12.25
N PRO A 237 4.24 9.82 -12.56
CA PRO A 237 4.42 10.34 -13.90
C PRO A 237 4.23 9.22 -14.91
N GLN A 238 3.58 9.49 -16.03
CA GLN A 238 3.45 8.44 -17.06
C GLN A 238 4.85 7.93 -17.43
N GLU A 239 4.99 6.62 -17.64
CA GLU A 239 6.28 6.02 -18.05
C GLU A 239 6.89 6.79 -19.23
N GLY A 240 8.15 7.22 -19.09
CA GLY A 240 8.85 8.06 -20.06
C GLY A 240 8.65 9.57 -19.90
N SER A 241 7.89 10.03 -18.89
CA SER A 241 7.69 11.45 -18.61
C SER A 241 8.98 12.15 -18.22
N GLN A 242 9.10 13.42 -18.61
CA GLN A 242 10.17 14.30 -18.18
C GLN A 242 9.83 14.88 -16.80
N LEU A 243 10.78 14.80 -15.86
CA LEU A 243 10.61 15.34 -14.52
C LEU A 243 11.26 16.72 -14.44
N THR A 244 10.48 17.72 -14.03
CA THR A 244 11.04 18.97 -13.49
C THR A 244 11.70 18.69 -12.15
N MET A 245 12.64 19.55 -11.74
CA MET A 245 13.38 19.35 -10.49
C MET A 245 13.49 20.62 -9.68
N GLU A 246 13.54 20.45 -8.37
CA GLU A 246 13.92 21.46 -7.39
C GLU A 246 15.00 20.88 -6.48
N LEU A 247 16.19 21.49 -6.48
CA LEU A 247 17.37 21.04 -5.74
C LEU A 247 17.73 22.11 -4.70
N ASP A 248 17.60 21.81 -3.40
CA ASP A 248 17.82 22.76 -2.30
C ASP A 248 17.10 24.12 -2.53
N GLY A 249 15.85 24.08 -2.95
CA GLY A 249 15.05 25.29 -3.22
C GLY A 249 15.36 26.00 -4.54
N LYS A 250 16.13 25.37 -5.44
CA LYS A 250 16.53 25.96 -6.74
C LYS A 250 16.11 25.07 -7.90
N VAL A 251 15.52 25.69 -8.92
CA VAL A 251 15.20 25.00 -10.17
C VAL A 251 16.44 24.95 -11.07
N PRO A 252 17.01 23.76 -11.35
CA PRO A 252 18.19 23.63 -12.20
C PRO A 252 17.81 23.66 -13.69
N ASN A 253 18.77 23.94 -14.56
CA ASN A 253 18.58 23.86 -16.02
C ASN A 253 18.83 22.44 -16.54
N MET A 254 18.19 21.45 -15.92
CA MET A 254 18.24 20.05 -16.30
C MET A 254 16.97 19.35 -15.81
N VAL A 255 16.70 18.15 -16.33
CA VAL A 255 15.46 17.41 -16.05
C VAL A 255 15.76 15.97 -15.68
N GLY A 256 14.91 15.39 -14.83
CA GLY A 256 14.84 13.97 -14.58
C GLY A 256 13.95 13.27 -15.61
N ARG A 257 13.80 11.96 -15.45
CA ARG A 257 12.91 11.12 -16.24
C ARG A 257 12.24 10.12 -15.35
N TYR A 258 10.99 9.80 -15.65
CA TYR A 258 10.33 8.69 -15.01
C TYR A 258 10.46 7.45 -15.88
N GLU A 259 11.11 6.41 -15.36
CA GLU A 259 11.34 5.20 -16.11
C GLU A 259 11.26 3.96 -15.21
N ASN A 260 10.53 2.94 -15.66
CA ASN A 260 10.20 1.71 -14.96
C ASN A 260 9.66 1.94 -13.54
N GLY A 261 8.81 2.95 -13.35
CA GLY A 261 8.29 3.30 -12.03
C GLY A 261 9.31 3.99 -11.11
N THR A 262 10.42 4.51 -11.66
CA THR A 262 11.50 5.12 -10.88
C THR A 262 11.85 6.51 -11.41
N ALA A 263 12.02 7.48 -10.51
CA ALA A 263 12.54 8.80 -10.86
C ALA A 263 14.05 8.72 -11.12
N MET A 264 14.45 8.78 -12.37
CA MET A 264 15.84 8.76 -12.82
C MET A 264 16.37 10.19 -13.02
N VAL A 265 17.60 10.44 -12.58
CA VAL A 265 18.24 11.75 -12.69
C VAL A 265 19.64 11.68 -13.31
N PRO A 266 20.10 12.75 -13.98
CA PRO A 266 21.49 12.86 -14.42
C PRO A 266 22.41 13.04 -13.21
N VAL A 267 22.81 11.93 -12.61
CA VAL A 267 23.36 11.87 -11.24
C VAL A 267 24.52 12.82 -11.01
N ALA A 268 25.45 12.91 -11.97
CA ALA A 268 26.63 13.75 -11.81
C ALA A 268 26.30 15.25 -11.74
N ALA A 269 25.26 15.67 -12.46
CA ALA A 269 24.84 17.06 -12.52
C ALA A 269 24.02 17.43 -11.27
N VAL A 270 23.08 16.57 -10.87
CA VAL A 270 22.28 16.76 -9.64
C VAL A 270 23.19 16.76 -8.40
N ALA A 271 24.12 15.80 -8.31
CA ALA A 271 25.05 15.72 -7.19
C ALA A 271 25.89 17.00 -7.05
N LYS A 272 26.37 17.55 -8.17
CA LYS A 272 27.15 18.80 -8.17
C LYS A 272 26.33 20.00 -7.69
N ASP A 273 25.07 20.10 -8.12
CA ASP A 273 24.18 21.19 -7.71
C ASP A 273 23.82 21.11 -6.22
N LEU A 274 23.70 19.89 -5.67
CA LEU A 274 23.51 19.62 -4.23
C LEU A 274 24.82 19.70 -3.41
N GLY A 275 25.95 20.01 -4.05
CA GLY A 275 27.24 20.19 -3.36
C GLY A 275 28.05 18.92 -3.07
N PHE A 276 27.67 17.78 -3.66
CA PHE A 276 28.42 16.52 -3.56
C PHE A 276 29.53 16.41 -4.60
N GLN A 277 30.53 15.57 -4.29
CA GLN A 277 31.61 15.26 -5.23
C GLN A 277 31.25 14.00 -6.04
N VAL A 278 31.65 13.99 -7.32
CA VAL A 278 31.37 12.87 -8.23
C VAL A 278 32.66 12.44 -8.91
N THR A 279 32.93 11.13 -8.86
CA THR A 279 34.08 10.51 -9.53
C THR A 279 33.62 9.44 -10.51
N TYR A 280 34.23 9.40 -11.70
CA TYR A 280 33.95 8.43 -12.75
C TYR A 280 35.18 7.56 -13.03
N GLN A 281 35.01 6.24 -13.00
CA GLN A 281 36.06 5.24 -13.22
C GLN A 281 35.58 4.18 -14.24
N PRO A 282 35.92 4.32 -15.54
CA PRO A 282 35.34 3.49 -16.62
C PRO A 282 35.85 2.04 -16.69
N GLU A 283 36.87 1.66 -15.93
CA GLU A 283 37.57 0.38 -16.12
C GLU A 283 38.07 -0.19 -14.78
N THR A 284 37.15 -0.53 -13.87
CA THR A 284 37.51 -1.27 -12.66
C THR A 284 37.37 -2.78 -12.88
N ASP A 285 37.93 -3.60 -11.99
CA ASP A 285 37.73 -5.06 -11.97
C ASP A 285 36.24 -5.47 -11.86
N GLN A 286 35.35 -4.53 -11.54
CA GLN A 286 33.91 -4.73 -11.36
C GLN A 286 33.05 -3.97 -12.38
N GLY A 287 33.66 -3.37 -13.42
CA GLY A 287 32.99 -2.54 -14.43
C GLY A 287 33.18 -1.04 -14.19
N THR A 288 32.35 -0.23 -14.85
CA THR A 288 32.30 1.23 -14.67
C THR A 288 31.74 1.56 -13.30
N LEU A 289 32.51 2.31 -12.52
CA LEU A 289 32.12 2.80 -11.20
C LEU A 289 31.92 4.31 -11.25
N VAL A 290 30.73 4.76 -10.84
CA VAL A 290 30.44 6.17 -10.53
C VAL A 290 30.29 6.30 -9.03
N THR A 291 31.03 7.20 -8.41
CA THR A 291 30.94 7.45 -6.96
C THR A 291 30.41 8.84 -6.73
N VAL A 292 29.35 8.95 -5.93
CA VAL A 292 28.82 10.22 -5.42
C VAL A 292 29.11 10.28 -3.94
N GLU A 293 29.76 11.34 -3.44
CA GLU A 293 30.22 11.36 -2.06
C GLU A 293 30.09 12.72 -1.38
N SER A 294 29.87 12.64 -0.07
CA SER A 294 30.05 13.71 0.90
C SER A 294 31.39 13.52 1.63
N ASP A 295 31.63 14.34 2.66
CA ASP A 295 32.82 14.22 3.49
C ASP A 295 32.84 12.92 4.30
N THR A 296 31.67 12.41 4.69
CA THR A 296 31.53 11.28 5.62
C THR A 296 30.95 10.02 4.99
N PHE A 297 30.49 10.08 3.74
CA PHE A 297 29.81 8.96 3.10
C PHE A 297 30.01 8.96 1.58
N ALA A 298 30.10 7.77 0.98
CA ALA A 298 30.17 7.57 -0.47
C ALA A 298 29.09 6.59 -0.92
N VAL A 299 28.49 6.87 -2.07
CA VAL A 299 27.56 5.99 -2.79
C VAL A 299 28.26 5.52 -4.06
N HIS A 300 28.45 4.21 -4.18
CA HIS A 300 29.05 3.54 -5.33
C HIS A 300 27.98 2.98 -6.25
N LEU A 301 28.00 3.41 -7.51
CA LEU A 301 27.15 2.94 -8.60
C LEU A 301 27.99 2.07 -9.55
N TYR A 302 27.84 0.75 -9.47
CA TYR A 302 28.48 -0.18 -10.39
C TYR A 302 27.57 -0.42 -11.60
N ILE A 303 27.83 0.32 -12.68
CA ILE A 303 26.93 0.43 -13.83
C ILE A 303 26.71 -0.92 -14.51
N ASP A 304 27.77 -1.65 -14.85
CA ASP A 304 27.69 -2.93 -15.56
C ASP A 304 27.00 -4.04 -14.76
N LYS A 305 26.90 -3.87 -13.44
CA LYS A 305 26.24 -4.82 -12.54
C LYS A 305 24.87 -4.36 -12.08
N GLY A 306 24.51 -3.10 -12.35
CA GLY A 306 23.29 -2.48 -11.84
C GLY A 306 23.22 -2.40 -10.32
N LEU A 307 24.36 -2.26 -9.63
CA LEU A 307 24.42 -2.31 -8.17
C LEU A 307 24.70 -0.94 -7.56
N VAL A 308 24.04 -0.65 -6.43
CA VAL A 308 24.22 0.57 -5.63
C VAL A 308 24.56 0.21 -4.19
N TYR A 309 25.65 0.79 -3.65
CA TYR A 309 26.11 0.59 -2.28
C TYR A 309 26.51 1.91 -1.61
N GLY A 310 26.21 2.05 -0.32
CA GLY A 310 26.74 3.11 0.53
C GLY A 310 27.93 2.62 1.36
N VAL A 311 28.95 3.46 1.51
CA VAL A 311 30.16 3.19 2.29
C VAL A 311 30.47 4.39 3.17
N THR A 312 30.70 4.16 4.46
CA THR A 312 31.16 5.22 5.37
C THR A 312 32.60 5.63 5.07
N LYS A 313 32.86 6.93 5.09
CA LYS A 313 34.21 7.52 4.97
C LYS A 313 34.76 7.97 6.34
N ILE A 314 34.04 7.73 7.43
CA ILE A 314 34.45 8.12 8.78
C ILE A 314 35.66 7.28 9.20
N GLU A 315 36.75 7.94 9.58
CA GLU A 315 37.99 7.27 9.97
C GLU A 315 37.75 6.31 11.15
N GLY A 316 38.10 5.03 10.98
CA GLY A 316 37.92 3.98 11.98
C GLY A 316 36.52 3.34 12.01
N ALA A 317 35.55 3.85 11.25
CA ALA A 317 34.26 3.20 11.08
C ALA A 317 34.33 2.15 9.96
N VAL A 318 33.71 0.99 10.17
CA VAL A 318 33.49 -0.03 9.15
C VAL A 318 31.99 -0.17 8.96
N GLY A 319 31.49 0.25 7.81
CA GLY A 319 30.07 0.21 7.50
C GLY A 319 29.84 0.30 6.01
N MET A 320 29.13 -0.69 5.46
CA MET A 320 28.69 -0.74 4.08
C MET A 320 27.22 -1.16 4.09
N THR A 321 26.39 -0.51 3.28
CA THR A 321 25.00 -0.97 3.08
C THR A 321 25.02 -2.29 2.30
N GLY A 322 24.01 -3.14 2.48
CA GLY A 322 23.74 -4.18 1.47
C GLY A 322 23.44 -3.52 0.11
N PRO A 323 23.50 -4.29 -1.01
CA PRO A 323 23.03 -3.79 -2.29
C PRO A 323 21.57 -3.37 -2.15
N GLN A 324 21.25 -2.15 -2.55
CA GLN A 324 19.89 -1.63 -2.50
C GLN A 324 19.21 -1.81 -3.86
N ASP A 325 17.93 -2.21 -3.81
CA ASP A 325 17.06 -2.20 -4.98
C ASP A 325 16.29 -0.88 -5.02
N TYR A 326 16.31 -0.24 -6.18
CA TYR A 326 15.71 1.06 -6.44
C TYR A 326 14.76 1.00 -7.65
N GLY A 327 14.29 -0.18 -8.02
CA GLY A 327 13.34 -0.38 -9.13
C GLY A 327 13.98 -0.32 -10.52
N LYS A 328 14.93 0.61 -10.75
CA LYS A 328 15.71 0.71 -11.98
C LYS A 328 17.21 0.87 -11.71
N ALA A 329 18.01 0.01 -12.35
CA ALA A 329 19.47 0.07 -12.26
C ALA A 329 20.06 1.35 -12.90
N PRO A 330 21.18 1.88 -12.36
CA PRO A 330 21.88 3.00 -12.98
C PRO A 330 22.49 2.59 -14.33
N TYR A 331 22.51 3.51 -15.29
CA TYR A 331 22.97 3.26 -16.66
C TYR A 331 23.59 4.50 -17.30
N ILE A 332 24.30 4.34 -18.42
CA ILE A 332 24.95 5.44 -19.14
C ILE A 332 24.30 5.64 -20.51
N VAL A 333 23.97 6.89 -20.84
CA VAL A 333 23.48 7.30 -22.16
C VAL A 333 24.49 8.20 -22.84
N ALA A 334 24.69 8.02 -24.15
CA ALA A 334 25.54 8.91 -24.95
C ALA A 334 25.09 10.38 -24.82
N PRO A 335 26.03 11.34 -24.64
CA PRO A 335 27.48 11.22 -24.83
C PRO A 335 28.28 10.80 -23.58
N GLY A 336 27.63 10.29 -22.51
CA GLY A 336 28.29 9.87 -21.27
C GLY A 336 27.54 10.23 -19.99
N THR A 337 26.27 10.62 -20.08
CA THR A 337 25.45 10.97 -18.92
C THR A 337 25.08 9.69 -18.17
N THR A 338 25.51 9.59 -16.91
CA THR A 338 25.05 8.55 -16.00
C THR A 338 23.68 8.93 -15.47
N TRP A 339 22.71 8.04 -15.63
CA TRP A 339 21.38 8.11 -15.07
C TRP A 339 21.28 7.13 -13.91
N ALA A 340 20.75 7.59 -12.78
CA ALA A 340 20.55 6.76 -11.60
C ALA A 340 19.24 7.15 -10.89
N PRO A 341 18.67 6.26 -10.06
CA PRO A 341 17.52 6.59 -9.23
C PRO A 341 17.79 7.80 -8.35
N ALA A 342 16.81 8.68 -8.18
CA ALA A 342 16.92 9.87 -7.35
C ALA A 342 17.07 9.50 -5.86
N GLU A 343 16.49 8.38 -5.42
CA GLU A 343 16.51 7.93 -4.02
C GLU A 343 17.93 7.65 -3.49
N ILE A 344 18.94 7.51 -4.35
CA ILE A 344 20.33 7.35 -3.90
C ILE A 344 20.80 8.54 -3.05
N PHE A 345 20.24 9.75 -3.25
CA PHE A 345 20.57 10.94 -2.48
C PHE A 345 20.09 10.85 -1.03
N GLN A 346 19.14 9.97 -0.71
CA GLN A 346 18.74 9.68 0.66
C GLN A 346 19.88 9.08 1.47
N MET A 347 20.76 8.26 0.85
CA MET A 347 21.97 7.76 1.51
C MET A 347 22.97 8.87 1.85
N LEU A 348 22.90 10.00 1.13
CA LEU A 348 23.73 11.17 1.37
C LEU A 348 23.06 12.18 2.30
N GLY A 349 21.93 11.81 2.91
CA GLY A 349 21.22 12.59 3.91
C GLY A 349 20.22 13.60 3.35
N LYS A 350 19.81 13.45 2.08
CA LYS A 350 18.79 14.28 1.44
C LYS A 350 17.39 13.67 1.57
N THR A 351 16.37 14.51 1.58
CA THR A 351 14.99 14.09 1.34
C THR A 351 14.73 14.09 -0.17
N VAL A 352 14.02 13.08 -0.67
CA VAL A 352 13.64 12.97 -2.08
C VAL A 352 12.14 12.77 -2.14
N THR A 353 11.44 13.68 -2.80
CA THR A 353 9.97 13.69 -2.92
C THR A 353 9.60 13.85 -4.39
N LEU A 354 8.66 13.04 -4.89
CA LEU A 354 8.12 13.15 -6.24
C LEU A 354 6.66 13.60 -6.17
N GLU A 355 6.40 14.83 -6.60
CA GLU A 355 5.09 15.48 -6.63
C GLU A 355 4.61 15.62 -8.10
N GLY A 356 3.92 14.60 -8.58
CA GLY A 356 3.51 14.48 -9.98
C GLY A 356 4.75 14.43 -10.86
N THR A 357 4.94 15.42 -11.73
CA THR A 357 6.16 15.53 -12.57
C THR A 357 7.26 16.41 -11.96
N ASN A 358 7.12 16.84 -10.70
CA ASN A 358 8.11 17.64 -10.00
C ASN A 358 8.88 16.79 -8.99
N LEU A 359 10.19 16.65 -9.19
CA LEU A 359 11.07 15.92 -8.29
C LEU A 359 11.83 16.91 -7.39
N VAL A 360 11.57 16.87 -6.10
CA VAL A 360 12.20 17.71 -5.08
C VAL A 360 13.29 16.92 -4.36
N VAL A 361 14.48 17.50 -4.25
CA VAL A 361 15.61 16.96 -3.48
C VAL A 361 16.20 18.05 -2.58
N GLU A 362 16.16 17.85 -1.26
CA GLU A 362 16.56 18.86 -0.24
C GLU A 362 17.42 18.31 0.92
#